data_AF-A0A938SKV7-F1
#
_entry.id   AF-A0A938SKV7-F1
#
_cell.length_a   1.000
_cell.length_b   1.000
_cell.length_c   1.000
_cell.angle_alpha   90.00
_cell.angle_beta   90.00
_cell.angle_gamma   90.00
#
_symmetry.space_group_name_H-M   'P 1'
#
loop_
_entity.id
_entity.type
_entity.pdbx_description
1 polymer ?
#
loop_
_entity_poly.entity_id
_entity_poly.type
_entity_poly.pdbx_seq_one_letter_code
_entity_poly.pdbx_strand_id
1 'polypeptide(L)'
;MPEIKQPPPKAAPAEPKAQEPEIRLPKQALAARKGQRRPPLEHLTDKRPKGERPKRPREEPAPVEPTEAARRGRRGHGTAVVEGEHSELAGMAGSRAERKARRATRKAKSTSPVKSDGEVAAPQKRRTLIHRGTNTAAPRKGKAELVLPCTVRSFSEAAGVTKARVMQTLIGMGQPLAINSTIDAGLVEVLAAELGVELELKQQATLEDAVITKIQEMEDDPDQLIPRPPIVTFLGHVDHGKTSLLDYLIGTRLVAGEAGGITQHIRAYQIEKDGRTIAFVDTPGHEAFTDMRARGANVTDIAVLVIAADDGIMPQTEEAISHVKAAGVPIIVALNKSDLPGANPTRVMTQMTEHGLTPSQWGGDIEVVPTSAITGQGIDELLETILTISDMQDYRANPHREALGTCLEAEQEGGRGVIAKLIVKNGTLRVGDVVLCGTSFGRVKALYDTRRTRTRVKAAGPAMPVNVTGFDVAPQAGDLFYVLPDIAQAREIANRRQSQSRAKSLSG
;
A
#
# COMPACT_ATOMS: atom_id res chain seq x y z
N MET A 1 -15.25 79.80 27.94
CA MET A 1 -14.82 78.61 28.71
C MET A 1 -14.28 77.58 27.73
N PRO A 2 -13.19 76.87 28.07
CA PRO A 2 -12.16 76.45 27.13
C PRO A 2 -12.40 75.08 26.47
N GLU A 3 -11.83 74.91 25.27
CA GLU A 3 -11.73 73.65 24.53
C GLU A 3 -10.96 72.59 25.34
N ILE A 4 -11.62 71.46 25.58
CA ILE A 4 -11.01 70.30 26.25
C ILE A 4 -10.18 69.55 25.20
N LYS A 5 -8.86 69.75 25.26
CA LYS A 5 -7.87 68.94 24.53
C LYS A 5 -7.99 67.47 24.96
N GLN A 6 -8.22 66.59 24.00
CA GLN A 6 -8.09 65.15 24.20
C GLN A 6 -6.62 64.79 24.49
N PRO A 7 -6.35 63.88 25.45
CA PRO A 7 -5.00 63.37 25.69
C PRO A 7 -4.57 62.43 24.56
N PRO A 8 -3.25 62.32 24.27
CA PRO A 8 -2.75 61.45 23.21
C PRO A 8 -2.97 59.97 23.55
N PRO A 9 -3.08 59.09 22.53
CA PRO A 9 -3.33 57.67 22.74
C PRO A 9 -2.16 57.02 23.48
N LYS A 10 -2.48 56.22 24.51
CA LYS A 10 -1.53 55.34 25.18
C LYS A 10 -1.00 54.31 24.17
N ALA A 11 0.32 54.19 24.09
CA ALA A 11 1.00 53.13 23.36
C ALA A 11 0.53 51.76 23.89
N ALA A 12 0.20 50.86 22.96
CA ALA A 12 -0.06 49.46 23.26
C ALA A 12 1.16 48.81 23.94
N PRO A 13 0.98 47.89 24.90
CA PRO A 13 2.08 47.07 25.37
C PRO A 13 2.58 46.20 24.21
N ALA A 14 3.87 46.32 23.89
CA ALA A 14 4.53 45.50 22.90
C ALA A 14 4.44 44.01 23.32
N GLU A 15 3.92 43.18 22.43
CA GLU A 15 3.96 41.72 22.56
C GLU A 15 5.42 41.25 22.72
N PRO A 16 5.71 40.31 23.64
CA PRO A 16 7.04 39.73 23.74
C PRO A 16 7.30 38.86 22.51
N LYS A 17 8.36 39.18 21.76
CA LYS A 17 8.87 38.36 20.65
C LYS A 17 9.13 36.93 21.14
N ALA A 18 8.66 35.95 20.37
CA ALA A 18 8.93 34.54 20.56
C ALA A 18 10.43 34.28 20.72
N GLN A 19 10.81 33.58 21.79
CA GLN A 19 12.18 33.15 22.04
C GLN A 19 12.48 31.90 21.22
N GLU A 20 13.33 32.01 20.20
CA GLU A 20 14.02 30.85 19.65
C GLU A 20 15.04 30.33 20.69
N PRO A 21 15.10 29.02 20.97
CA PRO A 21 16.07 28.49 21.91
C PRO A 21 17.48 28.50 21.30
N GLU A 22 18.31 29.48 21.68
CA GLU A 22 19.76 29.46 21.49
C GLU A 22 20.39 28.29 22.28
N ILE A 23 20.85 27.25 21.58
CA ILE A 23 21.74 26.24 22.16
C ILE A 23 23.12 26.88 22.36
N ARG A 24 23.37 27.39 23.57
CA ARG A 24 24.71 27.87 23.97
C ARG A 24 25.60 26.71 24.36
N LEU A 25 26.57 26.37 23.52
CA LEU A 25 27.70 25.53 23.92
C LEU A 25 28.55 26.25 25.01
N PRO A 26 29.04 25.54 26.04
CA PRO A 26 29.84 26.13 27.10
C PRO A 26 31.21 26.64 26.61
N LYS A 27 31.62 27.80 27.15
CA LYS A 27 32.77 28.65 26.76
C LYS A 27 34.18 28.04 26.90
N GLN A 28 34.34 26.72 26.98
CA GLN A 28 35.67 26.08 26.95
C GLN A 28 36.12 25.64 25.55
N ALA A 29 35.24 25.69 24.53
CA ALA A 29 35.57 25.29 23.16
C ALA A 29 36.02 26.43 22.23
N LEU A 30 36.05 27.69 22.69
CA LEU A 30 36.30 28.88 21.85
C LEU A 30 37.68 29.54 22.04
N ALA A 31 38.53 29.01 22.92
CA ALA A 31 39.83 29.61 23.23
C ALA A 31 41.02 29.07 22.42
N ALA A 32 40.81 28.23 21.41
CA ALA A 32 41.92 27.62 20.67
C ALA A 32 41.67 27.62 19.15
N ARG A 33 41.60 28.80 18.54
CA ARG A 33 41.82 28.94 17.08
C ARG A 33 42.08 30.39 16.64
N LYS A 34 43.34 30.80 16.74
CA LYS A 34 43.97 31.78 15.83
C LYS A 34 45.33 31.22 15.43
N GLY A 35 45.48 30.82 14.16
CA GLY A 35 46.80 30.48 13.59
C GLY A 35 46.83 29.35 12.56
N GLN A 36 46.50 29.70 11.31
CA GLN A 36 47.09 29.24 10.04
C GLN A 36 47.00 27.78 9.52
N ARG A 37 46.46 27.73 8.28
CA ARG A 37 46.79 26.94 7.06
C ARG A 37 46.59 25.39 7.02
N ARG A 38 45.99 24.98 5.88
CA ARG A 38 45.44 23.67 5.43
C ARG A 38 46.48 22.51 5.29
N PRO A 39 46.09 21.30 4.81
CA PRO A 39 45.33 20.22 5.47
C PRO A 39 46.18 18.89 5.44
N PRO A 40 45.75 17.75 6.01
CA PRO A 40 44.95 16.80 5.23
C PRO A 40 44.00 15.88 6.03
N LEU A 41 43.07 15.27 5.29
CA LEU A 41 42.29 14.12 5.71
C LEU A 41 43.19 12.96 6.12
N GLU A 42 42.99 12.46 7.34
CA GLU A 42 42.98 11.06 7.79
C GLU A 42 43.01 11.07 9.32
N HIS A 43 42.40 10.07 9.95
CA HIS A 43 42.20 9.91 11.39
C HIS A 43 40.97 10.59 11.98
N LEU A 44 39.88 9.82 12.10
CA LEU A 44 39.06 9.74 13.32
C LEU A 44 37.98 8.63 13.18
N THR A 45 38.43 7.40 12.91
CA THR A 45 37.81 6.20 13.49
C THR A 45 38.76 5.69 14.56
N ASP A 46 38.43 5.97 15.83
CA ASP A 46 38.62 5.06 16.98
C ASP A 46 38.71 5.83 18.29
N LYS A 47 37.67 5.68 19.13
CA LYS A 47 37.81 5.60 20.60
C LYS A 47 36.69 4.72 21.17
N ARG A 48 37.02 3.46 21.48
CA ARG A 48 36.44 2.73 22.61
C ARG A 48 37.59 2.22 23.52
N PRO A 49 37.38 2.13 24.84
CA PRO A 49 38.46 2.08 25.82
C PRO A 49 38.96 0.66 26.12
N LYS A 50 40.23 0.60 26.55
CA LYS A 50 41.01 -0.59 26.91
C LYS A 50 40.62 -1.20 28.26
N GLY A 51 40.70 -2.53 28.35
CA GLY A 51 40.93 -3.33 29.55
C GLY A 51 41.84 -4.51 29.22
N GLU A 52 42.84 -4.76 30.07
CA GLU A 52 44.05 -5.58 29.85
C GLU A 52 43.84 -7.11 29.78
N ARG A 53 44.71 -7.81 29.02
CA ARG A 53 45.43 -9.07 29.41
C ARG A 53 46.41 -9.54 28.30
N PRO A 54 47.38 -10.45 28.58
CA PRO A 54 48.77 -10.33 28.11
C PRO A 54 49.18 -11.17 26.88
N LYS A 55 50.35 -10.81 26.34
CA LYS A 55 50.97 -11.21 25.05
C LYS A 55 51.43 -12.67 24.96
N ARG A 56 51.27 -13.26 23.76
CA ARG A 56 52.20 -14.23 23.16
C ARG A 56 52.44 -13.88 21.67
N PRO A 57 53.64 -14.16 21.11
CA PRO A 57 54.06 -13.65 19.80
C PRO A 57 53.59 -14.57 18.65
N ARG A 58 53.33 -13.98 17.48
CA ARG A 58 53.06 -14.69 16.21
C ARG A 58 54.18 -14.34 15.22
N GLU A 59 54.94 -15.35 14.80
CA GLU A 59 55.77 -15.37 13.60
C GLU A 59 54.98 -15.95 12.41
N GLU A 60 55.41 -15.57 11.20
CA GLU A 60 54.78 -15.77 9.90
C GLU A 60 54.74 -17.24 9.42
N PRO A 61 53.82 -17.59 8.48
CA PRO A 61 53.72 -18.95 7.96
C PRO A 61 54.47 -19.14 6.63
N ALA A 62 55.14 -20.29 6.50
CA ALA A 62 55.64 -20.86 5.25
C ALA A 62 55.50 -22.42 5.33
N PRO A 63 55.65 -23.18 4.22
CA PRO A 63 54.63 -24.14 3.75
C PRO A 63 54.87 -25.59 4.20
N VAL A 64 53.83 -26.41 3.98
CA VAL A 64 53.71 -27.81 4.42
C VAL A 64 54.14 -28.77 3.31
N GLU A 65 54.88 -29.82 3.66
CA GLU A 65 54.90 -31.11 2.96
C GLU A 65 55.45 -32.25 3.88
N PRO A 66 55.34 -33.55 3.53
CA PRO A 66 54.41 -34.49 4.16
C PRO A 66 55.11 -35.66 4.90
N THR A 67 54.38 -36.53 5.62
CA THR A 67 54.80 -37.94 5.83
C THR A 67 53.72 -38.84 6.47
N GLU A 68 53.82 -40.11 6.09
CA GLU A 68 52.97 -41.28 6.31
C GLU A 68 52.96 -41.89 7.73
N ALA A 69 52.05 -42.87 7.85
CA ALA A 69 52.12 -44.11 8.62
C ALA A 69 51.63 -44.06 10.09
N ALA A 70 50.89 -45.04 10.62
CA ALA A 70 50.31 -46.28 10.07
C ALA A 70 49.47 -46.97 11.17
N ARG A 71 48.43 -47.70 10.73
CA ARG A 71 47.89 -48.99 11.26
C ARG A 71 47.29 -48.95 12.68
N ARG A 72 46.23 -49.66 13.06
CA ARG A 72 45.65 -50.99 12.73
C ARG A 72 44.36 -51.05 13.61
N GLY A 73 43.25 -51.71 13.35
CA GLY A 73 42.77 -52.62 12.30
C GLY A 73 41.59 -53.47 12.83
N ARG A 74 40.79 -54.01 11.89
CA ARG A 74 39.93 -55.24 11.94
C ARG A 74 38.67 -55.19 12.85
N ARG A 75 37.52 -55.83 12.53
CA ARG A 75 37.00 -56.76 11.50
C ARG A 75 35.46 -56.75 11.69
N GLY A 76 34.58 -56.73 10.68
CA GLY A 76 34.18 -57.76 9.70
C GLY A 76 32.64 -57.64 9.50
N HIS A 77 31.88 -58.39 8.70
CA HIS A 77 31.93 -58.98 7.35
C HIS A 77 30.46 -59.40 7.07
N GLY A 78 29.93 -59.21 5.84
CA GLY A 78 28.68 -59.86 5.38
C GLY A 78 27.84 -59.02 4.40
N THR A 79 28.21 -58.92 3.12
CA THR A 79 27.58 -59.63 1.97
C THR A 79 26.14 -59.21 1.63
N ALA A 80 25.94 -58.49 0.52
CA ALA A 80 25.17 -58.97 -0.65
C ALA A 80 25.10 -57.90 -1.78
N VAL A 81 25.75 -58.23 -2.90
CA VAL A 81 25.32 -58.13 -4.31
C VAL A 81 24.37 -56.96 -4.72
N VAL A 82 24.80 -56.09 -5.63
CA VAL A 82 24.41 -56.02 -7.06
C VAL A 82 25.28 -54.95 -7.77
N GLU A 83 25.82 -55.37 -8.91
CA GLU A 83 26.66 -54.64 -9.89
C GLU A 83 25.99 -53.34 -10.38
N GLY A 84 26.69 -52.22 -10.49
CA GLY A 84 27.47 -51.81 -11.67
C GLY A 84 26.91 -50.46 -12.14
N GLU A 85 27.44 -49.32 -11.68
CA GLU A 85 28.55 -48.55 -12.25
C GLU A 85 28.31 -47.96 -13.66
N HIS A 86 28.26 -46.63 -13.66
CA HIS A 86 28.95 -45.69 -14.55
C HIS A 86 28.33 -45.23 -15.90
N SER A 87 28.30 -43.89 -15.97
CA SER A 87 28.73 -43.06 -17.10
C SER A 87 27.64 -42.49 -18.01
N GLU A 88 26.94 -41.50 -17.48
CA GLU A 88 26.38 -40.39 -18.28
C GLU A 88 27.51 -39.56 -18.92
N LEU A 89 27.18 -38.93 -20.07
CA LEU A 89 27.99 -38.01 -20.89
C LEU A 89 28.84 -38.60 -22.04
N ALA A 90 28.18 -39.23 -23.01
CA ALA A 90 28.59 -39.21 -24.43
C ALA A 90 27.43 -39.63 -25.36
N GLY A 91 26.47 -38.74 -25.65
CA GLY A 91 25.31 -39.14 -26.49
C GLY A 91 24.52 -38.06 -27.24
N MET A 92 24.83 -36.76 -27.10
CA MET A 92 23.98 -35.70 -27.67
C MET A 92 24.39 -35.17 -29.05
N ALA A 93 25.26 -35.87 -29.78
CA ALA A 93 25.68 -35.47 -31.14
C ALA A 93 25.12 -36.36 -32.29
N GLY A 94 24.55 -37.54 -32.00
CA GLY A 94 24.05 -38.48 -33.02
C GLY A 94 22.58 -38.28 -33.45
N SER A 95 21.75 -37.68 -32.60
CA SER A 95 20.29 -37.66 -32.78
C SER A 95 19.76 -36.61 -33.77
N ARG A 96 20.63 -35.73 -34.29
CA ARG A 96 20.26 -34.68 -35.27
C ARG A 96 20.56 -35.07 -36.72
N ALA A 97 21.47 -36.00 -36.96
CA ALA A 97 21.83 -36.48 -38.30
C ALA A 97 20.83 -37.53 -38.83
N GLU A 98 20.32 -38.39 -37.95
CA GLU A 98 19.45 -39.51 -38.32
C GLU A 98 18.01 -39.06 -38.67
N ARG A 99 17.56 -37.93 -38.10
CA ARG A 99 16.23 -37.35 -38.38
C ARG A 99 16.15 -36.63 -39.73
N LYS A 100 17.30 -36.23 -40.30
CA LYS A 100 17.38 -35.54 -41.60
C LYS A 100 17.41 -36.55 -42.78
N ALA A 101 17.97 -37.74 -42.57
CA ALA A 101 17.99 -38.82 -43.58
C ALA A 101 16.61 -39.45 -43.83
N ARG A 102 15.75 -39.57 -42.80
CA ARG A 102 14.38 -40.11 -42.95
C ARG A 102 13.38 -39.20 -43.66
N ARG A 103 13.69 -37.91 -43.83
CA ARG A 103 12.80 -36.94 -44.51
C ARG A 103 13.09 -36.80 -46.01
N ALA A 104 14.27 -37.25 -46.47
CA ALA A 104 14.67 -37.23 -47.87
C ALA A 104 14.12 -38.42 -48.69
N THR A 105 13.87 -39.57 -48.03
CA THR A 105 13.40 -40.80 -48.70
C THR A 105 11.88 -40.86 -48.94
N ARG A 106 11.10 -39.90 -48.41
CA ARG A 106 9.64 -39.80 -48.64
C ARG A 106 9.25 -38.87 -49.81
N LYS A 107 10.19 -38.18 -50.45
CA LYS A 107 9.92 -37.22 -51.53
C LYS A 107 10.31 -37.72 -52.92
N ALA A 108 10.58 -39.01 -53.08
CA ALA A 108 11.03 -39.64 -54.34
C ALA A 108 10.16 -40.84 -54.75
N LYS A 109 8.84 -40.78 -54.50
CA LYS A 109 7.90 -41.80 -54.95
C LYS A 109 6.59 -41.17 -55.47
N SER A 110 6.71 -40.40 -56.54
CA SER A 110 5.56 -39.96 -57.34
C SER A 110 5.98 -39.59 -58.76
N THR A 111 6.55 -40.55 -59.49
CA THR A 111 6.75 -40.49 -60.94
C THR A 111 6.83 -41.95 -61.42
N SER A 112 5.82 -42.45 -62.13
CA SER A 112 5.81 -42.73 -63.59
C SER A 112 4.76 -43.84 -63.86
N PRO A 113 4.43 -44.26 -65.10
CA PRO A 113 4.31 -43.56 -66.39
C PRO A 113 2.96 -43.90 -67.14
N VAL A 114 2.83 -43.37 -68.35
CA VAL A 114 1.70 -43.41 -69.31
C VAL A 114 1.60 -44.71 -70.13
N LYS A 115 0.36 -45.15 -70.45
CA LYS A 115 -0.20 -45.70 -71.74
C LYS A 115 -1.50 -46.49 -71.44
N SER A 116 -2.57 -46.58 -72.24
CA SER A 116 -3.12 -45.88 -73.41
C SER A 116 -4.61 -46.33 -73.56
N ASP A 117 -5.34 -45.71 -74.49
CA ASP A 117 -6.68 -46.04 -75.02
C ASP A 117 -7.83 -45.39 -74.24
N GLY A 118 -8.70 -44.54 -74.77
CA GLY A 118 -8.95 -44.05 -76.12
C GLY A 118 -10.45 -43.75 -76.19
N GLU A 119 -10.88 -42.49 -76.20
CA GLU A 119 -12.12 -41.99 -76.83
C GLU A 119 -12.33 -40.48 -76.59
N VAL A 120 -13.06 -39.88 -77.52
CA VAL A 120 -13.02 -38.47 -77.95
C VAL A 120 -14.06 -37.62 -77.19
N ALA A 121 -13.66 -36.47 -76.62
CA ALA A 121 -14.59 -35.36 -76.34
C ALA A 121 -13.88 -34.00 -76.11
N ALA A 122 -14.49 -32.94 -76.64
CA ALA A 122 -14.01 -31.57 -76.86
C ALA A 122 -13.53 -30.74 -75.64
N PRO A 123 -12.73 -29.66 -75.83
CA PRO A 123 -12.18 -28.87 -74.73
C PRO A 123 -13.19 -27.82 -74.23
N GLN A 124 -13.73 -28.01 -73.02
CA GLN A 124 -14.48 -26.95 -72.32
C GLN A 124 -13.53 -25.96 -71.63
N LYS A 125 -13.63 -24.69 -72.04
CA LYS A 125 -13.04 -23.53 -71.36
C LYS A 125 -13.46 -23.50 -69.88
N ARG A 126 -12.50 -23.70 -68.97
CA ARG A 126 -12.67 -23.38 -67.55
C ARG A 126 -12.78 -21.85 -67.40
N ARG A 127 -14.02 -21.37 -67.20
CA ARG A 127 -14.31 -20.02 -66.70
C ARG A 127 -13.62 -19.88 -65.34
N THR A 128 -12.71 -18.92 -65.23
CA THR A 128 -12.23 -18.41 -63.96
C THR A 128 -13.40 -17.75 -63.25
N LEU A 129 -13.92 -18.41 -62.21
CA LEU A 129 -14.83 -17.79 -61.25
C LEU A 129 -14.02 -16.76 -60.46
N ILE A 130 -14.17 -15.49 -60.83
CA ILE A 130 -13.75 -14.36 -60.02
C ILE A 130 -14.59 -14.44 -58.74
N HIS A 131 -13.98 -14.94 -57.66
CA HIS A 131 -14.56 -14.85 -56.32
C HIS A 131 -14.49 -13.37 -55.91
N ARG A 132 -15.56 -12.62 -56.17
CA ARG A 132 -15.79 -11.32 -55.53
C ARG A 132 -15.94 -11.60 -54.04
N GLY A 133 -14.90 -11.28 -53.29
CA GLY A 133 -14.94 -11.28 -51.83
C GLY A 133 -16.11 -10.41 -51.37
N THR A 134 -17.13 -11.05 -50.84
CA THR A 134 -18.15 -10.37 -50.03
C THR A 134 -17.45 -9.95 -48.75
N ASN A 135 -17.24 -8.65 -48.59
CA ASN A 135 -16.89 -8.04 -47.31
C ASN A 135 -18.03 -8.32 -46.31
N THR A 136 -17.97 -9.46 -45.61
CA THR A 136 -18.68 -9.68 -44.36
C THR A 136 -17.87 -9.06 -43.23
N ALA A 137 -17.76 -7.75 -43.25
CA ALA A 137 -17.41 -6.96 -42.08
C ALA A 137 -18.57 -5.99 -41.87
N ALA A 138 -19.67 -6.52 -41.32
CA ALA A 138 -20.69 -5.67 -40.72
C ALA A 138 -20.00 -4.85 -39.60
N PRO A 139 -20.10 -3.50 -39.60
CA PRO A 139 -19.51 -2.71 -38.54
C PRO A 139 -20.27 -3.04 -37.26
N ARG A 140 -19.60 -3.71 -36.31
CA ARG A 140 -20.12 -3.87 -34.96
C ARG A 140 -20.12 -2.49 -34.32
N LYS A 141 -21.27 -1.82 -34.32
CA LYS A 141 -21.53 -0.67 -33.45
C LYS A 141 -21.68 -1.20 -32.02
N GLY A 142 -20.55 -1.45 -31.39
CA GLY A 142 -20.44 -1.71 -29.96
C GLY A 142 -19.05 -1.25 -29.56
N LYS A 143 -18.96 -0.52 -28.44
CA LYS A 143 -17.69 -0.06 -27.86
C LYS A 143 -16.69 -1.21 -27.86
N ALA A 144 -15.59 -1.04 -28.57
CA ALA A 144 -14.61 -2.10 -28.70
C ALA A 144 -13.63 -2.02 -27.53
N GLU A 145 -13.59 -3.08 -26.74
CA GLU A 145 -12.62 -3.23 -25.65
C GLU A 145 -11.25 -3.58 -26.23
N LEU A 146 -10.24 -2.76 -25.95
CA LEU A 146 -8.87 -2.99 -26.40
C LEU A 146 -7.95 -3.17 -25.21
N VAL A 147 -7.20 -4.29 -25.22
CA VAL A 147 -6.31 -4.71 -24.15
C VAL A 147 -4.85 -4.34 -24.45
N LEU A 148 -4.20 -3.55 -23.59
CA LEU A 148 -2.80 -3.12 -23.73
C LEU A 148 -1.84 -4.06 -22.96
N PRO A 149 -0.65 -4.43 -23.49
CA PRO A 149 -0.02 -3.95 -24.72
C PRO A 149 -0.65 -4.56 -25.98
N CYS A 150 -1.08 -3.70 -26.91
CA CYS A 150 -1.75 -4.12 -28.13
C CYS A 150 -0.81 -3.97 -29.33
N THR A 151 -0.96 -4.81 -30.34
CA THR A 151 -0.30 -4.64 -31.64
C THR A 151 -1.20 -3.84 -32.59
N VAL A 152 -0.64 -3.26 -33.66
CA VAL A 152 -1.42 -2.63 -34.75
C VAL A 152 -2.49 -3.58 -35.30
N ARG A 153 -2.20 -4.88 -35.33
CA ARG A 153 -3.16 -5.92 -35.70
C ARG A 153 -4.35 -5.99 -34.73
N SER A 154 -4.10 -6.09 -33.42
CA SER A 154 -5.17 -6.17 -32.42
C SER A 154 -5.97 -4.87 -32.32
N PHE A 155 -5.34 -3.71 -32.54
CA PHE A 155 -6.05 -2.43 -32.64
C PHE A 155 -7.02 -2.42 -33.82
N SER A 156 -6.58 -2.84 -35.02
CA SER A 156 -7.42 -2.93 -36.21
C SER A 156 -8.61 -3.88 -36.01
N GLU A 157 -8.39 -4.99 -35.32
CA GLU A 157 -9.42 -5.99 -35.02
C GLU A 157 -10.42 -5.51 -33.96
N ALA A 158 -9.95 -4.80 -32.92
CA ALA A 158 -10.83 -4.19 -31.92
C ALA A 158 -11.62 -3.03 -32.51
N ALA A 159 -10.96 -2.07 -33.16
CA ALA A 159 -11.60 -0.88 -33.72
C ALA A 159 -12.55 -1.18 -34.91
N GLY A 160 -12.55 -2.40 -35.44
CA GLY A 160 -13.35 -2.76 -36.62
C GLY A 160 -12.93 -2.04 -37.91
N VAL A 161 -11.72 -1.47 -37.93
CA VAL A 161 -11.16 -0.71 -39.06
C VAL A 161 -10.18 -1.59 -39.83
N THR A 162 -10.13 -1.45 -41.16
CA THR A 162 -9.21 -2.24 -42.00
C THR A 162 -7.73 -1.93 -41.70
N LYS A 163 -6.88 -2.96 -41.70
CA LYS A 163 -5.43 -2.86 -41.43
C LYS A 163 -4.73 -1.80 -42.29
N ALA A 164 -5.14 -1.67 -43.55
CA ALA A 164 -4.60 -0.67 -44.47
C ALA A 164 -4.90 0.77 -44.03
N ARG A 165 -6.09 1.03 -43.51
CA ARG A 165 -6.50 2.37 -43.07
C ARG A 165 -5.80 2.76 -41.77
N VAL A 166 -5.67 1.83 -40.83
CA VAL A 166 -4.88 2.03 -39.60
C VAL A 166 -3.42 2.36 -39.93
N MET A 167 -2.81 1.63 -40.86
CA MET A 167 -1.42 1.87 -41.31
C MET A 167 -1.26 3.22 -42.01
N GLN A 168 -2.24 3.64 -42.83
CA GLN A 168 -2.22 4.96 -43.47
C GLN A 168 -2.28 6.09 -42.44
N THR A 169 -3.11 5.95 -41.41
CA THR A 169 -3.21 6.94 -40.33
C THR A 169 -1.90 7.02 -39.53
N LEU A 170 -1.28 5.89 -39.19
CA LEU A 170 0.03 5.85 -38.52
C LEU A 170 1.15 6.51 -39.35
N ILE A 171 1.15 6.29 -40.66
CA ILE A 171 2.10 6.96 -41.58
C ILE A 171 1.81 8.47 -41.64
N GLY A 172 0.54 8.88 -41.69
CA GLY A 172 0.14 10.29 -41.67
C GLY A 172 0.52 11.03 -40.38
N MET A 173 0.55 10.31 -39.26
CA MET A 173 1.02 10.80 -37.95
C MET A 173 2.55 10.82 -37.81
N GLY A 174 3.31 10.40 -38.83
CA GLY A 174 4.77 10.40 -38.81
C GLY A 174 5.40 9.26 -38.00
N GLN A 175 4.62 8.22 -37.63
CA GLN A 175 5.11 7.04 -36.91
C GLN A 175 4.87 5.75 -37.71
N PRO A 176 5.75 5.41 -38.67
CA PRO A 176 5.63 4.19 -39.45
C PRO A 176 5.95 2.96 -38.58
N LEU A 177 4.93 2.35 -38.01
CA LEU A 177 5.00 1.13 -37.20
C LEU A 177 4.65 -0.12 -38.04
N ALA A 178 5.25 -1.26 -37.69
CA ALA A 178 4.95 -2.53 -38.36
C ALA A 178 3.67 -3.17 -37.82
N ILE A 179 3.00 -4.02 -38.61
CA ILE A 179 1.71 -4.63 -38.22
C ILE A 179 1.77 -5.38 -36.87
N ASN A 180 2.94 -5.91 -36.52
CA ASN A 180 3.16 -6.69 -35.29
C ASN A 180 3.89 -5.90 -34.19
N SER A 181 4.18 -4.61 -34.37
CA SER A 181 4.79 -3.81 -33.30
C SER A 181 3.74 -3.46 -32.25
N THR A 182 4.18 -3.46 -31.00
CA THR A 182 3.38 -3.04 -29.85
C THR A 182 3.17 -1.52 -29.88
N ILE A 183 1.97 -1.09 -29.55
CA ILE A 183 1.55 0.30 -29.46
C ILE A 183 1.29 0.63 -27.99
N ASP A 184 1.76 1.81 -27.56
CA ASP A 184 1.53 2.36 -26.22
C ASP A 184 0.16 3.06 -26.11
N ALA A 185 -0.35 3.20 -24.89
CA ALA A 185 -1.67 3.80 -24.59
C ALA A 185 -1.86 5.16 -25.26
N GLY A 186 -0.86 6.05 -25.16
CA GLY A 186 -0.94 7.40 -25.75
C GLY A 186 -1.08 7.38 -27.27
N LEU A 187 -0.41 6.47 -27.97
CA LEU A 187 -0.56 6.35 -29.42
C LEU A 187 -1.92 5.71 -29.81
N VAL A 188 -2.43 4.79 -28.98
CA VAL A 188 -3.75 4.19 -29.19
C VAL A 188 -4.86 5.23 -29.08
N GLU A 189 -4.80 6.13 -28.09
CA GLU A 189 -5.78 7.22 -27.92
C GLU A 189 -5.80 8.17 -29.12
N VAL A 190 -4.62 8.59 -29.58
CA VAL A 190 -4.46 9.47 -30.75
C VAL A 190 -4.98 8.78 -32.02
N LEU A 191 -4.67 7.50 -32.19
CA LEU A 191 -5.14 6.69 -33.32
C LEU A 191 -6.66 6.48 -33.29
N ALA A 192 -7.25 6.30 -32.10
CA ALA A 192 -8.69 6.17 -31.90
C ALA A 192 -9.43 7.47 -32.20
N ALA A 193 -8.89 8.61 -31.74
CA ALA A 193 -9.44 9.93 -32.01
C ALA A 193 -9.45 10.25 -33.52
N GLU A 194 -8.35 9.98 -34.23
CA GLU A 194 -8.25 10.24 -35.67
C GLU A 194 -9.15 9.32 -36.51
N LEU A 195 -9.37 8.09 -36.06
CA LEU A 195 -10.25 7.14 -36.73
C LEU A 195 -11.73 7.31 -36.32
N GLY A 196 -12.02 8.18 -35.36
CA GLY A 196 -13.38 8.44 -34.86
C GLY A 196 -14.00 7.21 -34.16
N VAL A 197 -13.17 6.40 -33.49
CA VAL A 197 -13.61 5.18 -32.79
C VAL A 197 -13.53 5.42 -31.29
N GLU A 198 -14.64 5.26 -30.59
CA GLU A 198 -14.64 5.18 -29.12
C GLU A 198 -14.11 3.81 -28.69
N LEU A 199 -12.89 3.79 -28.15
CA LEU A 199 -12.27 2.61 -27.57
C LEU A 199 -12.26 2.73 -26.05
N GLU A 200 -12.74 1.71 -25.36
CA GLU A 200 -12.50 1.56 -23.93
C GLU A 200 -11.17 0.83 -23.75
N LEU A 201 -10.16 1.58 -23.32
CA LEU A 201 -8.84 1.05 -23.03
C LEU A 201 -8.87 0.34 -21.69
N LYS A 202 -8.98 -0.99 -21.74
CA LYS A 202 -8.68 -1.81 -20.58
C LYS A 202 -7.18 -2.09 -20.62
N GLN A 203 -6.40 -1.47 -19.75
CA GLN A 203 -5.07 -2.02 -19.46
C GLN A 203 -5.28 -3.49 -19.13
N GLN A 204 -4.43 -4.39 -19.65
CA GLN A 204 -4.47 -5.78 -19.25
C GLN A 204 -4.21 -5.77 -17.75
N ALA A 205 -5.28 -5.79 -16.93
CA ALA A 205 -5.17 -6.18 -15.55
C ALA A 205 -4.51 -7.55 -15.65
N THR A 206 -3.23 -7.61 -15.30
CA THR A 206 -2.51 -8.86 -15.36
C THR A 206 -3.25 -9.83 -14.45
N LEU A 207 -3.15 -11.13 -14.71
CA LEU A 207 -3.92 -12.14 -13.99
C LEU A 207 -3.84 -11.94 -12.47
N GLU A 208 -2.74 -11.36 -11.98
CA GLU A 208 -2.51 -11.05 -10.57
C GLU A 208 -3.23 -9.78 -10.06
N ASP A 209 -3.34 -8.71 -10.85
CA ASP A 209 -4.20 -7.56 -10.48
C ASP A 209 -5.68 -7.96 -10.50
N ALA A 210 -6.07 -8.83 -11.44
CA ALA A 210 -7.40 -9.42 -11.47
C ALA A 210 -7.69 -10.30 -10.25
N VAL A 211 -6.68 -10.99 -9.68
CA VAL A 211 -6.83 -11.72 -8.41
C VAL A 211 -7.13 -10.76 -7.26
N ILE A 212 -6.44 -9.61 -7.19
CA ILE A 212 -6.66 -8.63 -6.13
C ILE A 212 -8.02 -7.95 -6.28
N THR A 213 -8.40 -7.55 -7.50
CA THR A 213 -9.73 -7.01 -7.77
C THR A 213 -10.82 -8.02 -7.44
N LYS A 214 -10.63 -9.32 -7.77
CA LYS A 214 -11.54 -10.38 -7.34
C LYS A 214 -11.64 -10.47 -5.82
N ILE A 215 -10.53 -10.39 -5.09
CA ILE A 215 -10.57 -10.42 -3.62
C ILE A 215 -11.33 -9.20 -3.08
N GLN A 216 -11.17 -8.02 -3.68
CA GLN A 216 -11.89 -6.81 -3.26
C GLN A 216 -13.39 -6.86 -3.58
N GLU A 217 -13.74 -7.29 -4.78
CA GLU A 217 -15.12 -7.31 -5.31
C GLU A 217 -15.85 -8.62 -5.01
N MET A 218 -15.22 -9.56 -4.30
CA MET A 218 -15.87 -10.77 -3.82
C MET A 218 -16.99 -10.38 -2.85
N GLU A 219 -18.22 -10.43 -3.37
CA GLU A 219 -19.44 -10.35 -2.59
C GLU A 219 -19.50 -11.54 -1.63
N ASP A 220 -19.58 -11.21 -0.33
CA ASP A 220 -19.77 -12.18 0.72
C ASP A 220 -21.23 -12.63 0.75
N ASP A 221 -21.45 -13.91 1.03
CA ASP A 221 -22.79 -14.44 1.24
C ASP A 221 -23.45 -13.71 2.44
N PRO A 222 -24.68 -13.17 2.31
CA PRO A 222 -25.33 -12.41 3.37
C PRO A 222 -25.38 -13.15 4.72
N ASP A 223 -25.45 -14.48 4.71
CA ASP A 223 -25.51 -15.31 5.90
C ASP A 223 -24.17 -15.42 6.66
N GLN A 224 -23.05 -15.09 6.00
CA GLN A 224 -21.71 -15.10 6.60
C GLN A 224 -21.30 -13.73 7.17
N LEU A 225 -22.11 -12.69 6.93
CA LEU A 225 -21.86 -11.34 7.41
C LEU A 225 -22.30 -11.22 8.89
N ILE A 226 -21.31 -11.07 9.76
CA ILE A 226 -21.50 -10.86 11.20
C ILE A 226 -21.32 -9.38 11.52
N PRO A 227 -22.09 -8.81 12.48
CA PRO A 227 -21.85 -7.47 13.00
C PRO A 227 -20.40 -7.32 13.47
N ARG A 228 -19.73 -6.24 13.03
CA ARG A 228 -18.35 -5.97 13.40
C ARG A 228 -18.24 -4.71 14.26
N PRO A 229 -17.19 -4.60 15.10
CA PRO A 229 -16.88 -3.36 15.80
C PRO A 229 -16.70 -2.19 14.83
N PRO A 230 -17.23 -0.99 15.15
CA PRO A 230 -16.96 0.21 14.37
C PRO A 230 -15.50 0.63 14.57
N ILE A 231 -14.86 1.08 13.49
CA ILE A 231 -13.54 1.71 13.54
C ILE A 231 -13.71 3.23 13.54
N VAL A 232 -13.20 3.89 14.57
CA VAL A 232 -13.42 5.30 14.84
C VAL A 232 -12.10 6.07 14.84
N THR A 233 -11.99 7.15 14.05
CA THR A 233 -10.82 8.05 14.11
C THR A 233 -11.16 9.31 14.87
N PHE A 234 -10.21 9.80 15.68
CA PHE A 234 -10.27 11.16 16.24
C PHE A 234 -9.49 12.16 15.38
N LEU A 235 -10.17 13.22 14.96
CA LEU A 235 -9.63 14.30 14.13
C LEU A 235 -9.86 15.66 14.80
N GLY A 236 -9.13 16.69 14.38
CA GLY A 236 -9.25 18.04 14.96
C GLY A 236 -7.92 18.78 15.04
N HIS A 237 -7.95 20.00 15.57
CA HIS A 237 -6.78 20.86 15.73
C HIS A 237 -5.81 20.37 16.81
N VAL A 238 -4.60 20.95 16.83
CA VAL A 238 -3.62 20.80 17.92
C VAL A 238 -4.23 21.37 19.21
N ASP A 239 -3.90 20.81 20.38
CA ASP A 239 -4.37 21.27 21.69
C ASP A 239 -5.89 21.26 21.96
N HIS A 240 -6.69 20.75 21.03
CA HIS A 240 -8.11 20.45 21.27
C HIS A 240 -8.33 19.20 22.15
N GLY A 241 -7.26 18.53 22.56
CA GLY A 241 -7.32 17.42 23.51
C GLY A 241 -7.76 16.07 22.91
N LYS A 242 -7.49 15.83 21.61
CA LYS A 242 -7.72 14.52 20.96
C LYS A 242 -7.12 13.37 21.75
N THR A 243 -5.80 13.40 21.94
CA THR A 243 -5.08 12.33 22.64
C THR A 243 -5.40 12.32 24.13
N SER A 244 -5.75 13.46 24.73
CA SER A 244 -6.24 13.50 26.12
C SER A 244 -7.58 12.77 26.30
N LEU A 245 -8.53 12.93 25.37
CA LEU A 245 -9.78 12.16 25.38
C LEU A 245 -9.50 10.66 25.24
N LEU A 246 -8.55 10.30 24.38
CA LEU A 246 -8.17 8.91 24.18
C LEU A 246 -7.45 8.31 25.38
N ASP A 247 -6.59 9.08 26.03
CA ASP A 247 -5.92 8.70 27.28
C ASP A 247 -6.94 8.39 28.38
N TYR A 248 -7.99 9.22 28.49
CA TYR A 248 -9.08 8.99 29.42
C TYR A 248 -9.83 7.70 29.09
N LEU A 249 -10.19 7.50 27.82
CA LEU A 249 -10.88 6.30 27.33
C LEU A 249 -10.09 5.01 27.58
N ILE A 250 -8.78 5.02 27.37
CA ILE A 250 -7.92 3.84 27.53
C ILE A 250 -7.55 3.62 29.01
N GLY A 251 -7.66 4.65 29.86
CA GLY A 251 -7.20 4.62 31.24
C GLY A 251 -5.68 4.66 31.38
N THR A 252 -4.97 5.19 30.39
CA THR A 252 -3.51 5.31 30.37
C THR A 252 -3.08 6.68 29.87
N ARG A 253 -2.08 7.31 30.50
CA ARG A 253 -1.53 8.60 30.05
C ARG A 253 -0.45 8.39 28.99
N LEU A 254 -0.81 8.46 27.71
CA LEU A 254 0.13 8.39 26.59
C LEU A 254 0.83 9.74 26.37
N VAL A 255 0.12 10.86 26.54
CA VAL A 255 0.65 12.22 26.30
C VAL A 255 1.89 12.52 27.14
N ALA A 256 1.97 11.98 28.37
CA ALA A 256 3.09 12.18 29.27
C ALA A 256 4.38 11.44 28.85
N GLY A 257 4.27 10.44 27.98
CA GLY A 257 5.39 9.60 27.53
C GLY A 257 5.98 9.99 26.16
N GLU A 258 5.32 10.84 25.40
CA GLU A 258 5.75 11.24 24.06
C GLU A 258 6.64 12.49 24.06
N ALA A 259 7.65 12.48 23.19
CA ALA A 259 8.57 13.60 23.05
C ALA A 259 7.81 14.85 22.55
N GLY A 260 7.81 15.91 23.37
CA GLY A 260 7.11 17.15 23.07
C GLY A 260 5.64 17.19 23.46
N GLY A 261 5.12 16.16 24.14
CA GLY A 261 3.73 16.14 24.63
C GLY A 261 2.67 16.12 23.52
N ILE A 262 3.04 15.67 22.31
CA ILE A 262 2.17 15.59 21.14
C ILE A 262 2.24 14.21 20.48
N THR A 263 1.12 13.80 19.88
CA THR A 263 1.00 12.57 19.10
C THR A 263 1.69 12.71 17.75
N GLN A 264 2.77 11.95 17.56
CA GLN A 264 3.55 11.94 16.32
C GLN A 264 3.28 10.70 15.44
N HIS A 265 2.74 9.63 16.02
CA HIS A 265 2.54 8.34 15.36
C HIS A 265 1.06 7.95 15.34
N ILE A 266 0.64 7.22 14.30
CA ILE A 266 -0.70 6.65 14.28
C ILE A 266 -0.76 5.51 15.28
N ARG A 267 -1.77 5.55 16.16
CA ARG A 267 -2.01 4.52 17.17
C ARG A 267 -3.38 3.94 16.94
N ALA A 268 -3.56 2.66 17.23
CA ALA A 268 -4.86 2.03 17.19
C ALA A 268 -5.04 1.07 18.36
N TYR A 269 -6.23 1.02 18.93
CA TYR A 269 -6.54 0.21 20.11
C TYR A 269 -8.02 -0.17 20.11
N GLN A 270 -8.36 -1.13 20.95
CA GLN A 270 -9.74 -1.56 21.18
C GLN A 270 -10.13 -1.31 22.62
N ILE A 271 -11.36 -0.84 22.80
CA ILE A 271 -12.02 -0.65 24.10
C ILE A 271 -13.33 -1.40 24.06
N GLU A 272 -13.71 -1.97 25.19
CA GLU A 272 -14.99 -2.66 25.37
C GLU A 272 -15.90 -1.77 26.23
N LYS A 273 -17.12 -1.50 25.73
CA LYS A 273 -18.19 -0.83 26.46
C LYS A 273 -19.45 -1.70 26.37
N ASP A 274 -20.02 -2.06 27.52
CA ASP A 274 -21.27 -2.83 27.62
C ASP A 274 -21.29 -4.13 26.79
N GLY A 275 -20.15 -4.83 26.74
CA GLY A 275 -19.98 -6.06 25.96
C GLY A 275 -19.82 -5.86 24.45
N ARG A 276 -19.74 -4.61 23.97
CA ARG A 276 -19.45 -4.25 22.59
C ARG A 276 -18.06 -3.65 22.48
N THR A 277 -17.32 -4.07 21.46
CA THR A 277 -15.97 -3.56 21.18
C THR A 277 -16.05 -2.37 20.24
N ILE A 278 -15.19 -1.37 20.46
CA ILE A 278 -14.97 -0.23 19.57
C ILE A 278 -13.47 -0.17 19.26
N ALA A 279 -13.15 -0.07 17.97
CA ALA A 279 -11.77 0.13 17.53
C ALA A 279 -11.52 1.61 17.31
N PHE A 280 -10.42 2.12 17.84
CA PHE A 280 -10.05 3.52 17.74
C PHE A 280 -8.73 3.67 17.00
N VAL A 281 -8.63 4.73 16.20
CA VAL A 281 -7.43 5.15 15.49
C VAL A 281 -7.13 6.60 15.89
N ASP A 282 -5.99 6.83 16.54
CA ASP A 282 -5.50 8.18 16.86
C ASP A 282 -4.61 8.69 15.72
N THR A 283 -4.84 9.93 15.30
CA THR A 283 -4.07 10.58 14.25
C THR A 283 -3.43 11.88 14.74
N PRO A 284 -2.18 12.18 14.32
CA PRO A 284 -1.53 13.45 14.65
C PRO A 284 -2.29 14.69 14.15
N GLY A 285 -2.34 15.72 15.00
CA GLY A 285 -3.02 16.99 14.70
C GLY A 285 -2.20 18.06 13.99
N HIS A 286 -0.88 17.90 13.91
CA HIS A 286 0.00 18.94 13.38
C HIS A 286 -0.15 19.08 11.86
N GLU A 287 0.03 20.28 11.32
CA GLU A 287 -0.13 20.56 9.87
C GLU A 287 0.74 19.66 9.00
N ALA A 288 2.00 19.43 9.41
CA ALA A 288 2.94 18.55 8.73
C ALA A 288 2.49 17.09 8.52
N PHE A 289 1.35 16.67 9.11
CA PHE A 289 0.81 15.31 9.04
C PHE A 289 -0.55 15.22 8.33
N THR A 290 -0.80 16.08 7.34
CA THR A 290 -2.01 16.05 6.48
C THR A 290 -2.31 14.64 5.95
N ASP A 291 -1.29 13.96 5.40
CA ASP A 291 -1.43 12.61 4.85
C ASP A 291 -1.87 11.59 5.91
N MET A 292 -1.48 11.78 7.17
CA MET A 292 -1.89 10.89 8.26
C MET A 292 -3.39 11.03 8.56
N ARG A 293 -3.92 12.26 8.49
CA ARG A 293 -5.36 12.53 8.67
C ARG A 293 -6.18 11.94 7.54
N ALA A 294 -5.75 12.14 6.30
CA ALA A 294 -6.41 11.56 5.13
C ALA A 294 -6.45 10.02 5.22
N ARG A 295 -5.36 9.39 5.68
CA ARG A 295 -5.33 7.95 5.93
C ARG A 295 -6.28 7.51 7.03
N GLY A 296 -6.30 8.21 8.16
CA GLY A 296 -7.24 7.93 9.25
C GLY A 296 -8.68 7.95 8.77
N ALA A 297 -9.08 9.00 8.05
CA ALA A 297 -10.43 9.14 7.50
C ALA A 297 -10.83 7.98 6.57
N ASN A 298 -9.94 7.54 5.67
CA ASN A 298 -10.23 6.46 4.71
C ASN A 298 -10.29 5.05 5.34
N VAL A 299 -9.68 4.87 6.51
CA VAL A 299 -9.65 3.58 7.19
C VAL A 299 -10.90 3.36 8.02
N THR A 300 -11.55 4.45 8.47
CA THR A 300 -12.57 4.39 9.50
C THR A 300 -13.99 4.46 9.01
N ASP A 301 -14.86 3.90 9.84
CA ASP A 301 -16.29 3.83 9.62
C ASP A 301 -17.01 5.06 10.16
N ILE A 302 -16.47 5.66 11.23
CA ILE A 302 -17.00 6.87 11.87
C ILE A 302 -15.83 7.81 12.20
N ALA A 303 -16.01 9.10 12.02
CA ALA A 303 -15.03 10.12 12.40
C ALA A 303 -15.56 10.97 13.56
N VAL A 304 -14.76 11.07 14.62
CA VAL A 304 -15.02 11.98 15.75
C VAL A 304 -14.17 13.23 15.59
N LEU A 305 -14.82 14.36 15.36
CA LEU A 305 -14.18 15.66 15.26
C LEU A 305 -14.13 16.32 16.63
N VAL A 306 -12.93 16.47 17.19
CA VAL A 306 -12.70 17.10 18.49
C VAL A 306 -12.48 18.58 18.29
N ILE A 307 -13.40 19.38 18.83
CA ILE A 307 -13.35 20.84 18.77
C ILE A 307 -13.35 21.36 20.19
N ALA A 308 -12.40 22.23 20.54
CA ALA A 308 -12.38 22.84 21.85
C ALA A 308 -13.46 23.93 21.95
N ALA A 309 -14.22 23.93 23.05
CA ALA A 309 -15.35 24.84 23.24
C ALA A 309 -14.92 26.31 23.46
N ASP A 310 -13.67 26.54 23.84
CA ASP A 310 -13.03 27.85 24.02
C ASP A 310 -12.46 28.41 22.71
N ASP A 311 -11.80 27.56 21.90
CA ASP A 311 -11.13 27.96 20.67
C ASP A 311 -12.07 28.02 19.46
N GLY A 312 -12.93 27.00 19.29
CA GLY A 312 -13.81 26.83 18.13
C GLY A 312 -13.11 26.18 16.93
N ILE A 313 -13.63 26.42 15.72
CA ILE A 313 -13.08 25.83 14.49
C ILE A 313 -11.82 26.58 14.06
N MET A 314 -10.76 25.80 13.81
CA MET A 314 -9.44 26.25 13.37
C MET A 314 -9.08 25.63 12.02
N PRO A 315 -8.09 26.16 11.25
CA PRO A 315 -7.77 25.69 9.90
C PRO A 315 -7.53 24.17 9.76
N GLN A 316 -6.89 23.54 10.75
CA GLN A 316 -6.63 22.11 10.76
C GLN A 316 -7.91 21.28 11.03
N THR A 317 -8.90 21.89 11.69
CA THR A 317 -10.24 21.33 11.84
C THR A 317 -10.98 21.43 10.50
N GLU A 318 -10.89 22.55 9.78
CA GLU A 318 -11.47 22.70 8.43
C GLU A 318 -10.91 21.66 7.45
N GLU A 319 -9.59 21.44 7.49
CA GLU A 319 -8.92 20.42 6.69
C GLU A 319 -9.41 19.00 7.05
N ALA A 320 -9.54 18.71 8.34
CA ALA A 320 -10.10 17.45 8.81
C ALA A 320 -11.55 17.24 8.32
N ILE A 321 -12.38 18.28 8.35
CA ILE A 321 -13.76 18.24 7.82
C ILE A 321 -13.74 17.90 6.33
N SER A 322 -12.84 18.51 5.56
CA SER A 322 -12.69 18.22 4.13
C SER A 322 -12.33 16.76 3.86
N HIS A 323 -11.37 16.20 4.60
CA HIS A 323 -10.97 14.80 4.45
C HIS A 323 -12.09 13.82 4.77
N VAL A 324 -12.85 14.06 5.84
CA VAL A 324 -13.95 13.17 6.23
C VAL A 324 -15.11 13.26 5.23
N LYS A 325 -15.45 14.47 4.78
CA LYS A 325 -16.48 14.67 3.74
C LYS A 325 -16.08 13.99 2.43
N ALA A 326 -14.79 14.06 2.05
CA ALA A 326 -14.28 13.37 0.88
C ALA A 326 -14.31 11.84 1.02
N ALA A 327 -14.10 11.32 2.23
CA ALA A 327 -14.19 9.89 2.53
C ALA A 327 -15.64 9.37 2.64
N GLY A 328 -16.63 10.25 2.76
CA GLY A 328 -18.05 9.87 2.89
C GLY A 328 -18.39 9.21 4.23
N VAL A 329 -17.61 9.52 5.27
CA VAL A 329 -17.72 8.89 6.59
C VAL A 329 -18.62 9.73 7.52
N PRO A 330 -19.57 9.13 8.26
CA PRO A 330 -20.37 9.83 9.28
C PRO A 330 -19.52 10.59 10.30
N ILE A 331 -19.92 11.83 10.60
CA ILE A 331 -19.21 12.73 11.52
C ILE A 331 -19.98 12.85 12.84
N ILE A 332 -19.26 12.69 13.95
CA ILE A 332 -19.70 13.04 15.31
C ILE A 332 -18.79 14.14 15.82
N VAL A 333 -19.36 15.16 16.48
CA VAL A 333 -18.57 16.25 17.04
C VAL A 333 -18.48 16.12 18.55
N ALA A 334 -17.26 16.01 19.06
CA ALA A 334 -16.95 16.08 20.48
C ALA A 334 -16.50 17.50 20.84
N LEU A 335 -17.37 18.25 21.52
CA LEU A 335 -17.07 19.59 22.03
C LEU A 335 -16.27 19.48 23.33
N ASN A 336 -14.95 19.44 23.22
CA ASN A 336 -14.05 19.23 24.35
C ASN A 336 -13.81 20.53 25.15
N LYS A 337 -13.23 20.40 26.35
CA LYS A 337 -12.97 21.49 27.30
C LYS A 337 -14.24 22.24 27.76
N SER A 338 -15.37 21.53 27.81
CA SER A 338 -16.65 22.09 28.27
C SER A 338 -16.65 22.47 29.77
N ASP A 339 -15.64 22.04 30.52
CA ASP A 339 -15.41 22.38 31.92
C ASP A 339 -14.82 23.80 32.13
N LEU A 340 -14.24 24.40 31.09
CA LEU A 340 -13.61 25.71 31.21
C LEU A 340 -14.65 26.83 31.24
N PRO A 341 -14.47 27.87 32.07
CA PRO A 341 -15.40 29.00 32.14
C PRO A 341 -15.46 29.82 30.84
N GLY A 342 -14.46 29.67 29.95
CA GLY A 342 -14.43 30.28 28.62
C GLY A 342 -15.15 29.47 27.54
N ALA A 343 -15.71 28.30 27.86
CA ALA A 343 -16.41 27.46 26.90
C ALA A 343 -17.67 28.15 26.36
N ASN A 344 -17.80 28.21 25.02
CA ASN A 344 -18.97 28.77 24.35
C ASN A 344 -19.48 27.80 23.27
N PRO A 345 -20.29 26.79 23.65
CA PRO A 345 -20.82 25.80 22.72
C PRO A 345 -21.63 26.41 21.58
N THR A 346 -22.43 27.43 21.86
CA THR A 346 -23.28 28.11 20.87
C THR A 346 -22.45 28.72 19.74
N ARG A 347 -21.33 29.37 20.09
CA ARG A 347 -20.40 29.94 19.09
C ARG A 347 -19.85 28.85 18.17
N VAL A 348 -19.44 27.71 18.73
CA VAL A 348 -18.87 26.61 17.94
C VAL A 348 -19.93 25.99 17.03
N MET A 349 -21.17 25.81 17.49
CA MET A 349 -22.28 25.30 16.66
C MET A 349 -22.58 26.21 15.46
N THR A 350 -22.53 27.55 15.65
CA THR A 350 -22.67 28.51 14.55
C THR A 350 -21.56 28.32 13.51
N GLN A 351 -20.29 28.26 13.95
CA GLN A 351 -19.16 28.03 13.05
C GLN A 351 -19.27 26.68 12.31
N MET A 352 -19.69 25.63 13.01
CA MET A 352 -19.92 24.30 12.42
C MET A 352 -20.88 24.39 11.22
N THR A 353 -21.96 25.13 11.41
CA THR A 353 -23.00 25.32 10.37
C THR A 353 -22.43 26.08 9.16
N GLU A 354 -21.56 27.08 9.38
CA GLU A 354 -20.85 27.81 8.31
C GLU A 354 -19.96 26.87 7.47
N HIS A 355 -19.34 25.85 8.10
CA HIS A 355 -18.56 24.81 7.43
C HIS A 355 -19.41 23.63 6.90
N GLY A 356 -20.75 23.79 6.90
CA GLY A 356 -21.69 22.81 6.38
C GLY A 356 -21.79 21.55 7.25
N LEU A 357 -21.67 21.71 8.56
CA LEU A 357 -21.93 20.68 9.57
C LEU A 357 -23.06 21.20 10.46
N THR A 358 -24.28 20.74 10.22
CA THR A 358 -25.46 21.23 10.94
C THR A 358 -25.73 20.34 12.16
N PRO A 359 -25.80 20.89 13.39
CA PRO A 359 -26.11 20.10 14.58
C PRO A 359 -27.50 19.44 14.52
N SER A 360 -27.63 18.24 15.08
CA SER A 360 -28.91 17.53 15.23
C SER A 360 -29.98 18.37 15.96
N GLN A 361 -29.56 19.13 16.97
CA GLN A 361 -30.43 20.07 17.72
C GLN A 361 -31.02 21.18 16.85
N TRP A 362 -30.40 21.51 15.72
CA TRP A 362 -30.87 22.52 14.77
C TRP A 362 -31.52 21.88 13.53
N GLY A 363 -31.86 20.59 13.59
CA GLY A 363 -32.46 19.84 12.50
C GLY A 363 -31.46 19.30 11.47
N GLY A 364 -30.17 19.26 11.81
CA GLY A 364 -29.12 18.66 11.00
C GLY A 364 -28.91 17.17 11.26
N ASP A 365 -27.82 16.66 10.69
CA ASP A 365 -27.40 15.25 10.71
C ASP A 365 -26.21 14.98 11.63
N ILE A 366 -25.57 16.03 12.16
CA ILE A 366 -24.35 15.91 12.98
C ILE A 366 -24.70 15.88 14.46
N GLU A 367 -24.37 14.77 15.13
CA GLU A 367 -24.48 14.69 16.58
C GLU A 367 -23.36 15.45 17.27
N VAL A 368 -23.72 16.29 18.24
CA VAL A 368 -22.80 17.15 18.99
C VAL A 368 -22.85 16.78 20.46
N VAL A 369 -21.74 16.23 20.98
CA VAL A 369 -21.63 15.76 22.37
C VAL A 369 -20.66 16.68 23.14
N PRO A 370 -21.11 17.37 24.20
CA PRO A 370 -20.22 18.13 25.07
C PRO A 370 -19.36 17.18 25.91
N THR A 371 -18.04 17.33 25.83
CA THR A 371 -17.07 16.46 26.50
C THR A 371 -16.03 17.25 27.30
N SER A 372 -15.45 16.59 28.29
CA SER A 372 -14.25 17.06 28.98
C SER A 372 -13.30 15.90 29.24
N ALA A 373 -12.11 15.97 28.64
CA ALA A 373 -11.05 14.98 28.83
C ALA A 373 -10.49 14.94 30.26
N ILE A 374 -10.65 16.01 31.04
CA ILE A 374 -10.09 16.12 32.39
C ILE A 374 -11.08 15.56 33.41
N THR A 375 -12.34 16.02 33.35
CA THR A 375 -13.37 15.62 34.30
C THR A 375 -14.01 14.28 33.94
N GLY A 376 -13.88 13.85 32.68
CA GLY A 376 -14.52 12.66 32.15
C GLY A 376 -15.97 12.88 31.71
N GLN A 377 -16.48 14.11 31.81
CA GLN A 377 -17.86 14.42 31.47
C GLN A 377 -18.14 14.16 29.98
N GLY A 378 -19.29 13.55 29.68
CA GLY A 378 -19.79 13.31 28.32
C GLY A 378 -19.07 12.22 27.53
N ILE A 379 -18.06 11.55 28.12
CA ILE A 379 -17.32 10.49 27.43
C ILE A 379 -18.18 9.23 27.28
N ASP A 380 -18.97 8.89 28.29
CA ASP A 380 -19.91 7.77 28.19
C ASP A 380 -20.98 8.03 27.13
N GLU A 381 -21.52 9.25 27.10
CA GLU A 381 -22.48 9.69 26.09
C GLU A 381 -21.87 9.61 24.68
N LEU A 382 -20.63 10.08 24.50
CA LEU A 382 -19.91 9.97 23.22
C LEU A 382 -19.80 8.51 22.74
N LEU A 383 -19.46 7.58 23.63
CA LEU A 383 -19.37 6.16 23.28
C LEU A 383 -20.73 5.56 22.94
N GLU A 384 -21.80 5.97 23.61
CA GLU A 384 -23.18 5.57 23.30
C GLU A 384 -23.64 6.11 21.94
N THR A 385 -23.33 7.37 21.63
CA THR A 385 -23.62 7.97 20.32
C THR A 385 -22.89 7.22 19.20
N ILE A 386 -21.61 6.88 19.40
CA ILE A 386 -20.82 6.07 18.45
C ILE A 386 -21.48 4.72 18.20
N LEU A 387 -21.88 4.01 19.27
CA LEU A 387 -22.53 2.70 19.15
C LEU A 387 -23.90 2.82 18.46
N THR A 388 -24.66 3.88 18.74
CA THR A 388 -25.96 4.13 18.12
C THR A 388 -25.83 4.36 16.62
N ILE A 389 -24.88 5.20 16.20
CA ILE A 389 -24.62 5.44 14.77
C ILE A 389 -24.09 4.17 14.10
N SER A 390 -23.26 3.39 14.79
CA SER A 390 -22.80 2.08 14.30
C SER A 390 -23.96 1.12 14.05
N ASP A 391 -24.97 1.08 14.93
CA ASP A 391 -26.15 0.23 14.77
C ASP A 391 -27.03 0.69 13.59
N MET A 392 -27.13 2.01 13.37
CA MET A 392 -27.85 2.57 12.23
C MET A 392 -27.20 2.25 10.88
N GLN A 393 -25.87 2.21 10.83
CA GLN A 393 -25.10 1.91 9.62
C GLN A 393 -24.91 0.41 9.36
N ASP A 394 -25.24 -0.45 10.34
CA ASP A 394 -25.14 -1.92 10.29
C ASP A 394 -23.81 -2.41 9.70
N TYR A 395 -22.69 -2.01 10.33
CA TYR A 395 -21.37 -2.45 9.88
C TYR A 395 -21.20 -3.97 10.05
N ARG A 396 -20.99 -4.66 8.94
CA ARG A 396 -20.75 -6.11 8.91
C ARG A 396 -19.40 -6.48 8.31
N ALA A 397 -18.90 -7.64 8.68
CA ALA A 397 -17.78 -8.31 8.01
C ALA A 397 -17.95 -9.83 8.05
N ASN A 398 -17.29 -10.50 7.10
CA ASN A 398 -17.17 -11.94 7.06
C ASN A 398 -15.85 -12.37 7.73
N PRO A 399 -15.87 -13.01 8.91
CA PRO A 399 -14.64 -13.47 9.55
C PRO A 399 -14.04 -14.73 8.90
N HIS A 400 -14.79 -15.46 8.05
CA HIS A 400 -14.38 -16.75 7.50
C HIS A 400 -13.52 -16.66 6.24
N ARG A 401 -13.48 -15.49 5.59
CA ARG A 401 -12.66 -15.25 4.41
C ARG A 401 -11.21 -14.89 4.73
N GLU A 402 -10.39 -14.89 3.68
CA GLU A 402 -9.01 -14.39 3.72
C GLU A 402 -8.98 -12.93 4.18
N ALA A 403 -8.00 -12.61 5.03
CA ALA A 403 -7.94 -11.29 5.65
C ALA A 403 -7.58 -10.21 4.63
N LEU A 404 -8.34 -9.11 4.71
CA LEU A 404 -8.13 -7.88 3.98
C LEU A 404 -8.13 -6.73 4.98
N GLY A 405 -7.26 -5.74 4.77
CA GLY A 405 -7.27 -4.56 5.60
C GLY A 405 -6.28 -3.51 5.14
N THR A 406 -5.90 -2.62 6.05
CA THR A 406 -5.04 -1.48 5.74
C THR A 406 -3.85 -1.42 6.69
N CYS A 407 -2.69 -1.06 6.15
CA CYS A 407 -1.51 -0.73 6.94
C CYS A 407 -1.64 0.69 7.50
N LEU A 408 -1.61 0.84 8.81
CA LEU A 408 -1.64 2.15 9.47
C LEU A 408 -0.26 2.79 9.48
N GLU A 409 0.75 2.02 9.89
CA GLU A 409 2.13 2.48 10.03
C GLU A 409 3.07 1.28 9.97
N ALA A 410 4.31 1.48 9.51
CA ALA A 410 5.34 0.45 9.55
C ALA A 410 6.69 1.03 9.94
N GLU A 411 7.41 0.29 10.78
CA GLU A 411 8.69 0.68 11.34
C GLU A 411 9.66 -0.50 11.34
N GLN A 412 10.96 -0.22 11.36
CA GLN A 412 12.00 -1.24 11.46
C GLN A 412 12.61 -1.24 12.86
N GLU A 413 12.39 -2.31 13.63
CA GLU A 413 12.88 -2.45 15.00
C GLU A 413 14.10 -3.40 15.04
N GLY A 414 15.18 -2.97 15.71
CA GLY A 414 16.39 -3.77 15.90
C GLY A 414 16.10 -5.07 16.64
N GLY A 415 16.40 -6.21 16.00
CA GLY A 415 16.22 -7.55 16.58
C GLY A 415 14.84 -8.19 16.34
N ARG A 416 13.82 -7.41 15.95
CA ARG A 416 12.48 -7.93 15.58
C ARG A 416 12.17 -7.82 14.09
N GLY A 417 12.94 -7.03 13.36
CA GLY A 417 12.76 -6.80 11.94
C GLY A 417 11.68 -5.75 11.68
N VAL A 418 10.98 -5.88 10.56
CA VAL A 418 9.88 -4.97 10.20
C VAL A 418 8.66 -5.27 11.06
N ILE A 419 8.12 -4.24 11.70
CA ILE A 419 6.86 -4.25 12.43
C ILE A 419 5.88 -3.35 11.68
N ALA A 420 4.79 -3.92 11.21
CA ALA A 420 3.70 -3.17 10.60
C ALA A 420 2.47 -3.20 11.50
N LYS A 421 1.91 -2.03 11.80
CA LYS A 421 0.62 -1.86 12.46
C LYS A 421 -0.46 -2.00 11.38
N LEU A 422 -1.24 -3.07 11.42
CA LEU A 422 -2.31 -3.33 10.47
C LEU A 422 -3.66 -3.27 11.18
N ILE A 423 -4.70 -2.88 10.44
CA ILE A 423 -6.08 -3.04 10.87
C ILE A 423 -6.83 -3.92 9.89
N VAL A 424 -7.42 -5.01 10.40
CA VAL A 424 -8.19 -5.96 9.59
C VAL A 424 -9.56 -5.35 9.33
N LYS A 425 -9.96 -5.20 8.06
CA LYS A 425 -11.32 -4.75 7.69
C LYS A 425 -12.26 -5.94 7.53
N ASN A 426 -11.81 -6.98 6.83
CA ASN A 426 -12.60 -8.17 6.56
C ASN A 426 -11.74 -9.45 6.68
N GLY A 427 -12.34 -10.60 6.98
CA GLY A 427 -11.63 -11.85 7.21
C GLY A 427 -10.89 -11.94 8.55
N THR A 428 -10.12 -13.02 8.73
CA THR A 428 -9.33 -13.26 9.94
C THR A 428 -7.87 -13.49 9.60
N LEU A 429 -6.97 -12.65 10.12
CA LEU A 429 -5.52 -12.79 9.93
C LEU A 429 -4.93 -13.74 10.97
N ARG A 430 -4.13 -14.73 10.55
CA ARG A 430 -3.54 -15.74 11.43
C ARG A 430 -2.03 -15.75 11.34
N VAL A 431 -1.39 -16.28 12.39
CA VAL A 431 0.06 -16.51 12.37
C VAL A 431 0.38 -17.59 11.35
N GLY A 432 1.30 -17.31 10.43
CA GLY A 432 1.71 -18.19 9.35
C GLY A 432 1.12 -17.85 7.98
N ASP A 433 0.18 -16.90 7.91
CA ASP A 433 -0.41 -16.46 6.64
C ASP A 433 0.61 -15.69 5.80
N VAL A 434 0.43 -15.75 4.47
CA VAL A 434 1.22 -14.97 3.51
C VAL A 434 0.47 -13.67 3.26
N VAL A 435 1.12 -12.53 3.50
CA VAL A 435 0.52 -11.20 3.36
C VAL A 435 1.26 -10.43 2.28
N LEU A 436 0.50 -9.85 1.36
CA LEU A 436 0.95 -8.85 0.40
C LEU A 436 0.42 -7.50 0.86
N CYS A 437 1.30 -6.52 1.06
CA CYS A 437 0.93 -5.16 1.46
C CYS A 437 1.63 -4.15 0.54
N GLY A 438 0.88 -3.57 -0.39
CA GLY A 438 1.44 -2.66 -1.41
C GLY A 438 2.55 -3.30 -2.22
N THR A 439 3.79 -2.84 -2.01
CA THR A 439 5.03 -3.34 -2.64
C THR A 439 5.82 -4.33 -1.78
N SER A 440 5.40 -4.55 -0.53
CA SER A 440 6.06 -5.45 0.42
C SER A 440 5.28 -6.76 0.54
N PHE A 441 5.97 -7.85 0.85
CA PHE A 441 5.34 -9.15 1.05
C PHE A 441 6.02 -9.92 2.18
N GLY A 442 5.32 -10.85 2.80
CA GLY A 442 5.90 -11.58 3.91
C GLY A 442 5.04 -12.71 4.41
N ARG A 443 5.62 -13.48 5.32
CA ARG A 443 4.89 -14.49 6.07
C ARG A 443 4.78 -14.03 7.51
N VAL A 444 3.56 -14.01 8.05
CA VAL A 444 3.30 -13.56 9.42
C VAL A 444 4.03 -14.48 10.40
N LYS A 445 5.06 -13.94 11.08
CA LYS A 445 5.83 -14.68 12.10
C LYS A 445 5.15 -14.64 13.46
N ALA A 446 4.62 -13.48 13.82
CA ALA A 446 3.88 -13.27 15.05
C ALA A 446 2.95 -12.06 14.91
N LEU A 447 1.80 -12.15 15.60
CA LEU A 447 0.85 -11.07 15.82
C LEU A 447 0.95 -10.63 17.27
N TYR A 448 1.01 -9.32 17.50
CA TYR A 448 0.99 -8.71 18.82
C TYR A 448 -0.19 -7.75 18.94
N ASP A 449 -0.78 -7.70 20.12
CA ASP A 449 -1.80 -6.71 20.46
C ASP A 449 -1.17 -5.30 20.48
N THR A 450 -1.87 -4.30 19.94
CA THR A 450 -1.41 -2.91 19.90
C THR A 450 -1.37 -2.27 21.29
N ARG A 451 -2.34 -2.59 22.17
CA ARG A 451 -2.39 -2.04 23.54
C ARG A 451 -1.36 -2.71 24.43
N ARG A 452 -1.23 -4.03 24.31
CA ARG A 452 -0.26 -4.83 25.06
C ARG A 452 0.78 -5.40 24.12
N THR A 453 1.75 -4.58 23.73
CA THR A 453 2.80 -4.90 22.73
C THR A 453 3.61 -6.17 23.03
N ARG A 454 3.60 -6.68 24.27
CA ARG A 454 4.26 -7.94 24.65
C ARG A 454 3.34 -9.18 24.57
N THR A 455 2.03 -8.99 24.43
CA THR A 455 1.06 -10.08 24.38
C THR A 455 0.93 -10.55 22.94
N ARG A 456 1.20 -11.84 22.71
CA ARG A 456 1.03 -12.47 21.41
C ARG A 456 -0.41 -12.90 21.22
N VAL A 457 -0.94 -12.65 20.03
CA VAL A 457 -2.27 -13.09 19.60
C VAL A 457 -2.11 -14.16 18.52
N LYS A 458 -3.00 -15.15 18.47
CA LYS A 458 -2.95 -16.23 17.46
C LYS A 458 -3.68 -15.88 16.17
N ALA A 459 -4.75 -15.10 16.28
CA ALA A 459 -5.60 -14.67 15.19
C ALA A 459 -6.17 -13.28 15.48
N ALA A 460 -6.32 -12.46 14.44
CA ALA A 460 -6.91 -11.12 14.49
C ALA A 460 -8.17 -11.12 13.62
N GLY A 461 -9.32 -10.86 14.24
CA GLY A 461 -10.60 -10.77 13.53
C GLY A 461 -10.83 -9.39 12.90
N PRO A 462 -12.00 -9.17 12.28
CA PRO A 462 -12.39 -7.89 11.73
C PRO A 462 -12.38 -6.76 12.76
N ALA A 463 -12.00 -5.55 12.34
CA ALA A 463 -11.79 -4.35 13.14
C ALA A 463 -10.76 -4.48 14.27
N MET A 464 -9.92 -5.53 14.27
CA MET A 464 -8.83 -5.69 15.23
C MET A 464 -7.54 -5.04 14.72
N PRO A 465 -7.01 -4.02 15.42
CA PRO A 465 -5.67 -3.51 15.15
C PRO A 465 -4.62 -4.46 15.71
N VAL A 466 -3.62 -4.81 14.93
CA VAL A 466 -2.55 -5.74 15.32
C VAL A 466 -1.19 -5.33 14.78
N ASN A 467 -0.17 -5.57 15.59
CA ASN A 467 1.22 -5.40 15.19
C ASN A 467 1.73 -6.71 14.60
N VAL A 468 2.09 -6.67 13.32
CA VAL A 468 2.50 -7.82 12.52
C VAL A 468 3.99 -7.79 12.28
N THR A 469 4.64 -8.93 12.49
CA THR A 469 6.06 -9.15 12.16
C THR A 469 6.18 -10.15 11.03
N GLY A 470 7.18 -9.97 10.16
CA GLY A 470 7.51 -10.94 9.11
C GLY A 470 7.49 -10.41 7.67
N PHE A 471 7.28 -9.10 7.49
CA PHE A 471 7.52 -8.44 6.21
C PHE A 471 9.01 -8.41 5.87
N ASP A 472 9.30 -8.46 4.57
CA ASP A 472 10.64 -8.32 4.02
C ASP A 472 11.13 -6.87 4.09
N VAL A 473 10.27 -5.94 3.69
CA VAL A 473 10.46 -4.49 3.67
C VAL A 473 9.30 -3.84 4.41
N ALA A 474 9.53 -2.66 5.00
CA ALA A 474 8.45 -1.89 5.61
C ALA A 474 7.44 -1.44 4.55
N PRO A 475 6.17 -1.87 4.62
CA PRO A 475 5.14 -1.39 3.69
C PRO A 475 4.89 0.11 3.88
N GLN A 476 4.30 0.75 2.87
CA GLN A 476 3.92 2.14 3.01
C GLN A 476 2.66 2.25 3.88
N ALA A 477 2.57 3.33 4.66
CA ALA A 477 1.38 3.63 5.43
C ALA A 477 0.21 3.95 4.48
N GLY A 478 -0.96 3.37 4.73
CA GLY A 478 -2.15 3.48 3.89
C GLY A 478 -2.28 2.38 2.84
N ASP A 479 -1.25 1.55 2.63
CA ASP A 479 -1.34 0.43 1.70
C ASP A 479 -2.38 -0.59 2.16
N LEU A 480 -3.16 -1.09 1.21
CA LEU A 480 -4.04 -2.23 1.43
C LEU A 480 -3.23 -3.51 1.50
N PHE A 481 -3.56 -4.36 2.46
CA PHE A 481 -2.99 -5.70 2.57
C PHE A 481 -4.02 -6.78 2.23
N TYR A 482 -3.51 -7.86 1.64
CA TYR A 482 -4.26 -9.04 1.24
C TYR A 482 -3.53 -10.27 1.74
N VAL A 483 -4.27 -11.21 2.32
CA VAL A 483 -3.77 -12.56 2.52
C VAL A 483 -3.87 -13.31 1.20
N LEU A 484 -2.82 -14.04 0.84
CA LEU A 484 -2.77 -14.89 -0.34
C LEU A 484 -2.42 -16.33 0.07
N PRO A 485 -2.83 -17.34 -0.71
CA PRO A 485 -2.52 -18.73 -0.40
C PRO A 485 -1.05 -19.08 -0.68
N ASP A 486 -0.39 -18.39 -1.61
CA ASP A 486 0.98 -18.70 -2.05
C ASP A 486 1.92 -17.49 -1.98
N ILE A 487 3.13 -17.73 -1.45
CA ILE A 487 4.20 -16.73 -1.32
C ILE A 487 4.85 -16.40 -2.66
N ALA A 488 4.85 -17.32 -3.64
CA ALA A 488 5.41 -17.05 -4.95
C ALA A 488 4.59 -15.98 -5.68
N GLN A 489 3.26 -16.10 -5.62
CA GLN A 489 2.33 -15.11 -6.19
C GLN A 489 2.49 -13.74 -5.51
N ALA A 490 2.52 -13.71 -4.16
CA ALA A 490 2.72 -12.47 -3.42
C ALA A 490 4.03 -11.75 -3.83
N ARG A 491 5.12 -12.52 -3.98
CA ARG A 491 6.42 -11.99 -4.41
C ARG A 491 6.38 -11.41 -5.82
N GLU A 492 5.76 -12.10 -6.77
CA GLU A 492 5.67 -11.66 -8.16
C GLU A 492 4.92 -10.33 -8.27
N ILE A 493 3.78 -10.21 -7.57
CA ILE A 493 2.98 -8.99 -7.52
C ILE A 493 3.76 -7.84 -6.91
N ALA A 494 4.40 -8.07 -5.77
CA ALA A 494 5.20 -7.07 -5.06
C ALA A 494 6.36 -6.54 -5.93
N ASN A 495 7.13 -7.44 -6.54
CA ASN A 495 8.27 -7.08 -7.41
C ASN A 495 7.83 -6.29 -8.64
N ARG A 496 6.67 -6.64 -9.23
CA ARG A 496 6.12 -5.90 -10.37
C ARG A 496 5.72 -4.48 -9.96
N ARG A 497 4.98 -4.33 -8.85
CA ARG A 497 4.60 -3.01 -8.30
C ARG A 497 5.81 -2.16 -7.97
N GLN A 498 6.83 -2.75 -7.37
CA GLN A 498 8.09 -2.07 -7.07
C GLN A 498 8.78 -1.59 -8.35
N SER A 499 8.81 -2.42 -9.39
CA SER A 499 9.41 -2.09 -10.69
C SER A 499 8.65 -0.96 -11.40
N GLN A 500 7.31 -0.97 -11.35
CA GLN A 500 6.45 0.09 -11.88
C GLN A 500 6.62 1.40 -11.10
N SER A 501 6.64 1.34 -9.77
CA SER A 501 6.88 2.50 -8.92
C SER A 501 8.24 3.12 -9.22
N ARG A 502 9.26 2.28 -9.41
CA ARG A 502 10.62 2.72 -9.77
C ARG A 502 10.65 3.36 -11.15
N ALA A 503 9.99 2.76 -12.15
CA ALA A 503 9.89 3.33 -13.49
C ALA A 503 9.22 4.71 -13.48
N LYS A 504 8.11 4.86 -12.74
CA LYS A 504 7.41 6.15 -12.57
C LYS A 504 8.30 7.19 -11.90
N SER A 505 9.07 6.83 -10.87
CA SER A 505 10.00 7.75 -10.20
C SER A 505 11.21 8.17 -11.06
N LEU A 506 11.51 7.42 -12.11
CA LEU A 506 12.60 7.72 -13.05
C LEU A 506 12.13 8.53 -14.26
N SER A 507 10.83 8.50 -14.56
CA SER A 507 10.24 9.22 -15.71
C SER A 507 9.60 10.55 -15.34
N GLY A 508 9.32 10.79 -14.06
CA GLY A 508 8.90 12.09 -13.51
C GLY A 508 10.09 12.81 -12.91
#